data_AF-A0A843FPE1-F1
#
_entry.id   AF-A0A843FPE1-F1
#
_cell.length_a   1.000
_cell.length_b   1.000
_cell.length_c   1.000
_cell.angle_alpha   90.00
_cell.angle_beta   90.00
_cell.angle_gamma   90.00
#
_symmetry.space_group_name_H-M   'P 1'
#
loop_
_entity.id
_entity.type
_entity.pdbx_description
1 polymer ?
#
loop_
_entity_poly.entity_id
_entity_poly.type
_entity_poly.pdbx_seq_one_letter_code
_entity_poly.pdbx_strand_id
1 'polypeptide(L)'
;MGRGLYTARKLKSDRQRHRWLDRAYKKRVLKLREKSDPLEGSAQARGIVLEKVAVEAKQPNSALRKCVKIQLVKNGRQITAFAVGDGAINFIDEHDEVMVEGIGGRMGRSYGDIPGVRYKVIKVNNVSLDEMVRGRTEKPVR
;
A
#
# COMPACT_ATOMS: atom_id res chain seq x y z
N MET A 1 38.42 -1.07 -17.04
CA MET A 1 38.80 -1.64 -15.72
C MET A 1 40.29 -1.89 -15.71
N GLY A 2 40.98 -1.60 -14.60
CA GLY A 2 42.38 -1.99 -14.45
C GLY A 2 42.53 -3.51 -14.39
N ARG A 3 43.47 -4.08 -15.14
CA ARG A 3 43.77 -5.53 -15.16
C ARG A 3 45.11 -5.88 -14.49
N GLY A 4 45.75 -4.91 -13.83
CA GLY A 4 47.06 -5.10 -13.20
C GLY A 4 46.97 -5.73 -11.80
N LEU A 5 48.04 -6.44 -11.42
CA LEU A 5 48.16 -7.20 -10.16
C LEU A 5 47.83 -6.34 -8.90
N TYR A 6 48.22 -5.06 -8.89
CA TYR A 6 48.06 -4.15 -7.75
C TYR A 6 46.86 -3.19 -7.87
N THR A 7 45.85 -3.50 -8.70
CA THR A 7 44.72 -2.59 -8.97
C THR A 7 43.48 -2.79 -8.09
N ALA A 8 43.55 -3.68 -7.09
CA ALA A 8 42.41 -4.08 -6.26
C ALA A 8 41.67 -2.91 -5.58
N ARG A 9 42.40 -1.93 -5.02
CA ARG A 9 41.81 -0.75 -4.35
C ARG A 9 40.95 0.08 -5.31
N LYS A 10 41.44 0.27 -6.54
CA LYS A 10 40.74 1.02 -7.60
C LYS A 10 39.47 0.27 -8.01
N LEU A 11 39.58 -1.04 -8.29
CA LEU A 11 38.42 -1.87 -8.66
C LEU A 11 37.33 -1.87 -7.58
N LYS A 12 37.69 -1.94 -6.30
CA LYS A 12 36.74 -1.85 -5.17
C LYS A 12 36.03 -0.49 -5.13
N SER A 13 36.78 0.59 -5.29
CA SER A 13 36.26 1.97 -5.25
C SER A 13 35.32 2.25 -6.43
N ASP A 14 35.72 1.83 -7.63
CA ASP A 14 34.92 1.95 -8.86
C ASP A 14 33.62 1.14 -8.74
N ARG A 15 33.70 -0.11 -8.24
CA ARG A 15 32.52 -0.93 -7.99
C ARG A 15 31.58 -0.27 -6.98
N GLN A 16 32.11 0.28 -5.88
CA GLN A 16 31.28 0.97 -4.89
C GLN A 16 30.61 2.21 -5.47
N ARG A 17 31.32 3.00 -6.30
CA ARG A 17 30.76 4.15 -7.01
C ARG A 17 29.63 3.74 -7.95
N HIS A 18 29.83 2.70 -8.76
CA HIS A 18 28.77 2.19 -9.65
C HIS A 18 27.61 1.56 -8.88
N ARG A 19 27.85 0.95 -7.72
CA ARG A 19 26.80 0.38 -6.88
C ARG A 19 25.80 1.44 -6.41
N TRP A 20 26.24 2.68 -6.21
CA TRP A 20 25.35 3.79 -5.88
C TRP A 20 24.45 4.25 -7.02
N LEU A 21 24.79 3.92 -8.27
CA LEU A 21 23.92 4.16 -9.43
C LEU A 21 22.74 3.18 -9.48
N ASP A 22 22.86 2.02 -8.81
CA ASP A 22 21.73 1.09 -8.66
C ASP A 22 20.67 1.68 -7.72
N ARG A 23 19.47 1.88 -8.27
CA ARG A 23 18.29 2.39 -7.57
C ARG A 23 17.89 1.50 -6.40
N ALA A 24 17.97 0.18 -6.53
CA ALA A 24 17.58 -0.75 -5.47
C ALA A 24 18.55 -0.66 -4.29
N TYR A 25 19.85 -0.65 -4.58
CA TYR A 25 20.89 -0.42 -3.58
C TYR A 25 20.70 0.90 -2.85
N LYS A 26 20.54 2.02 -3.57
CA LYS A 26 20.36 3.35 -2.97
C LYS A 26 19.14 3.41 -2.06
N LYS A 27 17.98 2.89 -2.52
CA LYS A 27 16.74 2.86 -1.72
C LYS A 27 16.89 2.06 -0.43
N ARG A 28 17.58 0.91 -0.48
CA ARG A 28 17.80 0.03 0.67
C ARG A 28 18.76 0.64 1.68
N VAL A 29 19.93 1.10 1.24
CA VAL A 29 20.96 1.63 2.15
C VAL A 29 20.49 2.91 2.84
N LEU A 30 19.76 3.77 2.13
CA LEU A 30 19.23 5.01 2.68
C LEU A 30 17.86 4.83 3.38
N LYS A 31 17.32 3.60 3.45
CA LYS A 31 16.02 3.30 4.07
C LYS A 31 14.87 4.22 3.60
N LEU A 32 14.90 4.62 2.32
CA LEU A 32 13.98 5.64 1.80
C LEU A 32 12.52 5.19 1.86
N ARG A 33 12.28 3.89 1.72
CA ARG A 33 10.93 3.32 1.80
C ARG A 33 10.34 3.54 3.18
N GLU A 34 11.04 3.14 4.24
CA GLU A 34 10.59 3.23 5.63
C GLU A 34 10.17 4.65 6.01
N LYS A 35 10.95 5.67 5.58
CA LYS A 35 10.65 7.08 5.87
C LYS A 35 9.40 7.61 5.14
N SER A 36 9.20 7.16 3.90
CA SER A 36 8.13 7.68 3.04
C SER A 36 6.82 6.90 3.12
N ASP A 37 6.87 5.64 3.54
CA ASP A 37 5.71 4.75 3.59
C ASP A 37 4.75 5.17 4.72
N PRO A 38 3.46 5.43 4.44
CA PRO A 38 2.44 5.60 5.47
C PRO A 38 2.39 4.43 6.46
N LEU A 39 2.70 3.21 6.02
CA LEU A 39 2.75 2.02 6.88
C LEU A 39 4.10 1.84 7.59
N GLU A 40 5.06 2.76 7.41
CA GLU A 40 6.42 2.72 7.99
C GLU A 40 7.11 1.36 7.82
N GLY A 41 6.87 0.68 6.69
CA GLY A 41 7.43 -0.63 6.39
C GLY A 41 6.64 -1.83 6.92
N SER A 42 5.57 -1.64 7.68
CA SER A 42 4.65 -2.73 8.07
C SER A 42 3.87 -3.27 6.87
N ALA A 43 3.52 -4.56 6.92
CA ALA A 43 2.68 -5.20 5.91
C ALA A 43 1.21 -4.77 6.01
N GLN A 44 0.74 -4.58 7.25
CA GLN A 44 -0.63 -4.23 7.60
C GLN A 44 -0.67 -3.08 8.60
N ALA A 45 -1.77 -2.33 8.62
CA ALA A 45 -2.06 -1.37 9.67
C ALA A 45 -3.55 -1.30 9.99
N ARG A 46 -3.84 -0.82 11.21
CA ARG A 46 -5.17 -0.47 11.66
C ARG A 46 -5.44 1.00 11.39
N GLY A 47 -6.67 1.32 11.04
CA GLY A 47 -7.12 2.68 10.79
C GLY A 47 -8.59 2.85 11.09
N ILE A 48 -9.01 4.12 11.18
CA ILE A 48 -10.39 4.52 11.38
C ILE A 48 -10.89 5.14 10.08
N VAL A 49 -12.10 4.77 9.66
CA VAL A 49 -12.73 5.32 8.46
C VAL A 49 -13.15 6.77 8.70
N LEU A 50 -12.78 7.65 7.77
CA LEU A 50 -13.21 9.04 7.76
C LEU A 50 -14.41 9.26 6.84
N GLU A 51 -14.30 8.87 5.58
CA GLU A 51 -15.36 9.07 4.58
C GLU A 51 -15.29 8.02 3.46
N LYS A 52 -16.44 7.76 2.83
CA LYS A 52 -16.55 6.93 1.63
C LYS A 52 -16.26 7.79 0.40
N VAL A 53 -15.37 7.33 -0.49
CA VAL A 53 -14.94 8.08 -1.68
C VAL A 53 -15.07 7.21 -2.93
N ALA A 54 -15.57 7.77 -4.03
CA ALA A 54 -15.52 7.13 -5.34
C ALA A 54 -14.33 7.68 -6.14
N VAL A 55 -13.52 6.78 -6.69
CA VAL A 55 -12.40 7.12 -7.58
C VAL A 55 -12.75 6.68 -9.00
N GLU A 56 -12.65 7.58 -9.97
CA GLU A 56 -12.87 7.25 -11.37
C GLU A 56 -11.75 6.35 -11.90
N ALA A 57 -12.13 5.31 -12.64
CA ALA A 57 -11.18 4.43 -13.30
C ALA A 57 -10.38 5.20 -14.36
N LYS A 58 -9.12 4.79 -14.57
CA LYS A 58 -8.34 5.30 -15.70
C LYS A 58 -8.95 4.85 -17.02
N GLN A 59 -8.94 5.75 -17.99
CA GLN A 59 -9.16 5.42 -19.41
C GLN A 59 -8.26 4.23 -19.81
N PRO A 60 -8.74 3.25 -20.57
CA PRO A 60 -9.97 3.21 -21.38
C PRO A 60 -11.24 2.69 -20.67
N ASN A 61 -11.15 2.40 -19.37
CA ASN A 61 -12.28 1.84 -18.62
C ASN A 61 -13.21 2.96 -18.11
N SER A 62 -14.51 2.66 -17.96
CA SER A 62 -15.48 3.54 -17.30
C SER A 62 -16.05 2.82 -16.07
N ALA A 63 -15.67 3.26 -14.88
CA ALA A 63 -16.22 2.75 -13.62
C ALA A 63 -15.91 3.71 -12.46
N LEU A 64 -16.77 3.71 -11.43
CA LEU A 64 -16.51 4.36 -10.15
C LEU A 64 -16.03 3.31 -9.13
N ARG A 65 -14.74 3.31 -8.83
CA ARG A 65 -14.11 2.42 -7.86
C ARG A 65 -14.41 2.91 -6.45
N LYS A 66 -15.19 2.14 -5.69
CA LYS A 66 -15.55 2.47 -4.31
C LYS A 66 -14.34 2.30 -3.39
N CYS A 67 -13.94 3.39 -2.77
CA CYS A 67 -12.79 3.51 -1.89
C CYS A 67 -13.21 4.17 -0.56
N VAL A 68 -12.30 4.17 0.39
CA VAL A 68 -12.51 4.72 1.72
C VAL A 68 -11.28 5.52 2.11
N LYS A 69 -11.47 6.74 2.65
CA LYS A 69 -10.40 7.47 3.32
C LYS A 69 -10.29 6.99 4.74
N ILE A 70 -9.07 6.66 5.14
CA ILE A 70 -8.77 6.03 6.42
C ILE A 70 -7.66 6.84 7.09
N GLN A 71 -7.83 7.12 8.37
CA GLN A 71 -6.77 7.64 9.21
C GLN A 71 -6.08 6.48 9.94
N LEU A 72 -4.77 6.34 9.76
CA LEU A 72 -4.00 5.31 10.44
C LEU A 72 -3.87 5.62 11.93
N VAL A 73 -4.19 4.65 12.79
CA VAL A 73 -4.14 4.84 14.25
C VAL A 73 -2.72 5.12 14.73
N LYS A 74 -1.73 4.48 14.10
CA LYS A 74 -0.33 4.52 14.57
C LYS A 74 0.38 5.86 14.38
N ASN A 75 0.04 6.61 13.33
CA ASN A 75 0.77 7.83 12.95
C ASN A 75 -0.14 8.96 12.48
N GLY A 76 -1.47 8.79 12.53
CA GLY A 76 -2.46 9.80 12.17
C GLY A 76 -2.49 10.15 10.67
N ARG A 77 -1.68 9.49 9.83
CA ARG A 77 -1.64 9.75 8.39
C ARG A 77 -2.92 9.26 7.73
N GLN A 78 -3.39 10.05 6.77
CA GLN A 78 -4.55 9.69 5.96
C GLN A 78 -4.11 8.94 4.71
N ILE A 79 -4.81 7.86 4.41
CA ILE A 79 -4.62 7.05 3.21
C ILE A 79 -5.96 6.77 2.55
N THR A 80 -5.94 6.46 1.26
CA THR A 80 -7.10 5.95 0.53
C THR A 80 -6.92 4.45 0.32
N ALA A 81 -7.92 3.66 0.69
CA ALA A 81 -7.94 2.21 0.46
C ALA A 81 -9.16 1.80 -0.38
N PHE A 82 -8.96 0.80 -1.22
CA PHE A 82 -10.01 0.20 -2.03
C PHE A 82 -10.86 -0.78 -1.21
N ALA A 83 -12.18 -0.72 -1.35
CA ALA A 83 -13.10 -1.72 -0.79
C ALA A 83 -13.19 -2.92 -1.76
N VAL A 84 -12.73 -4.08 -1.32
CA VAL A 84 -12.60 -5.27 -2.18
C VAL A 84 -13.88 -6.09 -2.12
N GLY A 85 -14.41 -6.46 -3.30
CA GLY A 85 -15.63 -7.25 -3.44
C GLY A 85 -16.81 -6.40 -3.90
N ASP A 86 -17.80 -7.05 -4.50
CA ASP A 86 -19.03 -6.39 -4.89
C ASP A 86 -19.88 -6.06 -3.65
N GLY A 87 -20.51 -4.89 -3.63
CA GLY A 87 -21.26 -4.40 -2.46
C GLY A 87 -20.44 -4.19 -1.18
N ALA A 88 -19.12 -4.41 -1.19
CA ALA A 88 -18.27 -4.38 0.01
C ALA A 88 -18.33 -3.05 0.77
N ILE A 89 -18.58 -1.95 0.06
CA ILE A 89 -18.71 -0.60 0.61
C ILE A 89 -19.90 -0.44 1.57
N ASN A 90 -20.89 -1.33 1.48
CA ASN A 90 -22.07 -1.31 2.33
C ASN A 90 -21.77 -1.82 3.75
N PHE A 91 -20.72 -2.63 3.92
CA PHE A 91 -20.32 -3.16 5.22
C PHE A 91 -19.41 -2.21 6.01
N ILE A 92 -18.85 -1.20 5.35
CA ILE A 92 -17.92 -0.25 5.95
C ILE A 92 -18.69 1.02 6.27
N ASP A 93 -18.69 1.48 7.51
CA ASP A 93 -19.30 2.74 7.90
C ASP A 93 -18.26 3.76 8.35
N GLU A 94 -18.69 5.01 8.50
CA GLU A 94 -17.83 6.05 9.07
C GLU A 94 -17.49 5.71 10.52
N HIS A 95 -16.26 6.02 10.94
CA HIS A 95 -15.72 5.70 12.26
C HIS A 95 -15.53 4.19 12.57
N ASP A 96 -15.80 3.29 11.61
CA ASP A 96 -15.43 1.89 11.77
C ASP A 96 -13.92 1.72 11.85
N GLU A 97 -13.54 0.66 12.56
CA GLU A 97 -12.16 0.23 12.61
C GLU A 97 -11.87 -0.74 11.46
N VAL A 98 -10.84 -0.45 10.67
CA VAL A 98 -10.47 -1.23 9.50
C VAL A 98 -9.02 -1.64 9.52
N MET A 99 -8.75 -2.83 8.97
CA MET A 99 -7.40 -3.32 8.70
C MET A 99 -7.08 -3.19 7.22
N VAL A 100 -5.94 -2.58 6.91
CA VAL A 100 -5.48 -2.31 5.55
C VAL A 100 -4.19 -3.05 5.24
N GLU A 101 -4.02 -3.42 3.97
CA GLU A 101 -2.73 -3.85 3.39
C GLU A 101 -2.47 -3.18 2.04
N GLY A 102 -1.26 -3.37 1.52
CA GLY A 102 -0.92 -3.01 0.16
C GLY A 102 -1.77 -3.77 -0.87
N ILE A 103 -2.24 -3.08 -1.91
CA ILE A 103 -3.09 -3.67 -2.96
C ILE A 103 -2.34 -4.66 -3.86
N GLY A 104 -1.00 -4.73 -3.78
CA GLY A 104 -0.17 -5.64 -4.59
C GLY A 104 0.27 -5.07 -5.94
N GLY A 105 0.17 -3.75 -6.16
CA GLY A 105 0.63 -3.12 -7.41
C GLY A 105 2.16 -3.15 -7.60
N ARG A 106 2.60 -3.00 -8.85
CA ARG A 106 4.02 -3.06 -9.25
C ARG A 106 4.87 -2.09 -8.41
N MET A 107 5.88 -2.61 -7.72
CA MET A 107 6.75 -1.84 -6.82
C MET A 107 5.99 -1.06 -5.72
N GLY A 108 4.86 -1.60 -5.22
CA GLY A 108 4.04 -0.95 -4.18
C GLY A 108 3.27 0.27 -4.67
N ARG A 109 3.01 0.35 -5.98
CA ARG A 109 2.19 1.41 -6.60
C ARG A 109 0.73 1.01 -6.65
N SER A 110 -0.08 1.87 -7.26
CA SER A 110 -1.47 1.56 -7.54
C SER A 110 -1.61 0.34 -8.45
N TYR A 111 -2.72 -0.37 -8.30
CA TYR A 111 -3.03 -1.58 -9.06
C TYR A 111 -4.05 -1.29 -10.16
N GLY A 112 -3.79 -1.84 -11.35
CA GLY A 112 -4.70 -1.76 -12.50
C GLY A 112 -5.12 -0.33 -12.85
N ASP A 113 -6.43 -0.16 -12.98
CA ASP A 113 -7.09 1.06 -13.42
C ASP A 113 -7.42 2.04 -12.29
N ILE A 114 -7.05 1.75 -11.04
CA ILE A 114 -7.38 2.59 -9.88
C ILE A 114 -6.26 3.62 -9.67
N PRO A 115 -6.42 4.91 -10.07
CA PRO A 115 -5.38 5.91 -9.88
C PRO A 115 -5.19 6.26 -8.41
N GLY A 116 -3.94 6.44 -7.98
CA GLY A 116 -3.61 6.99 -6.66
C GLY A 116 -3.83 6.05 -5.47
N VAL A 117 -4.64 5.01 -5.58
CA VAL A 117 -4.95 4.06 -4.50
C VAL A 117 -3.92 2.94 -4.46
N ARG A 118 -3.22 2.79 -3.32
CA ARG A 118 -2.15 1.79 -3.12
C ARG A 118 -2.47 0.74 -2.07
N TYR A 119 -3.60 0.89 -1.38
CA TYR A 119 -4.01 0.05 -0.27
C TYR A 119 -5.41 -0.51 -0.53
N LYS A 120 -5.74 -1.58 0.17
CA LYS A 120 -7.06 -2.20 0.16
C LYS A 120 -7.48 -2.58 1.58
N VAL A 121 -8.78 -2.64 1.83
CA VAL A 121 -9.35 -3.07 3.10
C VAL A 121 -9.44 -4.60 3.12
N ILE A 122 -9.04 -5.22 4.24
CA ILE A 122 -9.10 -6.67 4.46
C ILE A 122 -10.15 -7.02 5.51
N LYS A 123 -10.21 -6.23 6.60
CA LYS A 123 -11.08 -6.49 7.73
C LYS A 123 -11.79 -5.22 8.18
N VAL A 124 -12.99 -5.38 8.70
CA VAL A 124 -13.80 -4.33 9.35
C VAL A 124 -14.22 -4.89 10.70
N ASN A 125 -14.01 -4.14 11.79
CA ASN A 125 -14.35 -4.54 13.16
C ASN A 125 -13.89 -5.98 13.49
N ASN A 126 -12.64 -6.30 13.14
CA ASN A 126 -12.00 -7.62 13.30
C ASN A 126 -12.57 -8.78 12.45
N VAL A 127 -13.59 -8.54 11.62
CA VAL A 127 -14.16 -9.54 10.71
C VAL A 127 -13.60 -9.36 9.29
N SER A 128 -13.37 -10.48 8.60
CA SER A 128 -12.89 -10.48 7.21
C SER A 128 -13.94 -9.90 6.26
N LEU A 129 -13.53 -8.94 5.42
CA LEU A 129 -14.41 -8.33 4.41
C LEU A 129 -14.85 -9.34 3.35
N ASP A 130 -13.96 -10.25 2.94
CA ASP A 130 -14.28 -11.30 1.95
C ASP A 130 -15.38 -12.26 2.45
N GLU A 131 -15.37 -12.60 3.74
CA GLU A 131 -16.39 -13.48 4.33
C GLU A 131 -17.74 -12.77 4.48
N MET A 132 -17.75 -11.47 4.79
CA MET A 132 -18.97 -10.66 4.81
C MET A 132 -19.55 -10.49 3.40
N VAL A 133 -18.72 -10.24 2.39
CA VAL A 133 -19.15 -10.14 0.98
C VAL A 133 -19.74 -11.46 0.48
N ARG A 134 -19.19 -12.60 0.92
CA ARG A 134 -19.75 -13.93 0.61
C ARG A 134 -20.99 -14.29 1.44
N GLY A 135 -21.38 -13.47 2.42
CA GLY A 135 -22.52 -13.72 3.30
C GLY A 135 -22.32 -14.86 4.30
N ARG A 136 -21.08 -15.26 4.58
CA ARG A 136 -20.76 -16.34 5.52
C ARG A 136 -20.62 -15.86 6.97
N THR A 137 -20.42 -14.56 7.14
CA THR A 137 -20.25 -13.94 8.45
C THR A 137 -20.95 -12.58 8.43
N GLU A 138 -21.56 -12.23 9.56
CA GLU A 138 -22.23 -10.95 9.73
C GLU A 138 -21.31 -9.94 10.41
N LYS A 139 -21.56 -8.65 10.14
CA LYS A 139 -20.85 -7.56 10.81
C LYS A 139 -21.26 -7.56 12.29
N PRO A 140 -20.31 -7.58 13.24
CA PRO A 140 -20.64 -7.49 14.65
C PRO A 140 -21.26 -6.11 14.91
N VAL A 141 -22.47 -6.11 15.45
CA VAL A 141 -23.16 -4.90 15.89
C VAL A 141 -22.50 -4.42 17.17
N ARG A 142 -22.18 -3.13 17.24
CA ARG A 142 -21.68 -2.49 18.46
C ARG A 142 -22.82 -2.17 19.41
#